data_AF-A0A3D0WBX0-F1
#
_entry.id   AF-A0A3D0WBX0-F1
#
_cell.length_a   1.000
_cell.length_b   1.000
_cell.length_c   1.000
_cell.angle_alpha   90.00
_cell.angle_beta   90.00
_cell.angle_gamma   90.00
#
_symmetry.space_group_name_H-M   'P 1'
#
loop_
_entity.id
_entity.type
_entity.pdbx_description
1 polymer ?
#
loop_
_entity_poly.entity_id
_entity_poly.type
_entity_poly.pdbx_seq_one_letter_code
_entity_poly.pdbx_strand_id
1 'polypeptide(L)'
;MAIVTGIAGAVLILSDLVGYAAIYAGFIPARIGDAFPLLDQSDLLPVWLTPFSATLVHASFFHLGFNLLMLGYTGMSAERALGAKGIAALYLVGAIGAAAAQWAIDPVSASPMIGASGAISAIVGAYSVLYSRNRTRAVGPFSAQVVQGAWLIAAWTAINLLVTYVSAGTDMPVAGAAHVGGFVVGVILARPLMRWHWRRA
;
A
#
# COMPACT_ATOMS: atom_id res chain seq x y z
N MET A 1 14.12 -2.48 -1.81
CA MET A 1 12.76 -2.64 -1.26
C MET A 1 12.56 -4.05 -0.73
N ALA A 2 12.41 -5.09 -1.56
CA ALA A 2 12.15 -6.46 -1.10
C ALA A 2 13.14 -7.01 -0.06
N ILE A 3 14.46 -6.84 -0.27
CA ILE A 3 15.49 -7.30 0.68
C ILE A 3 15.34 -6.59 2.03
N VAL A 4 15.18 -5.27 2.02
CA VAL A 4 15.04 -4.46 3.25
C VAL A 4 13.78 -4.85 4.01
N THR A 5 12.65 -4.97 3.31
CA THR A 5 11.38 -5.44 3.90
C THR A 5 11.50 -6.85 4.47
N GLY A 6 12.15 -7.76 3.74
CA GLY A 6 12.38 -9.13 4.16
C GLY A 6 13.23 -9.23 5.42
N ILE A 7 14.37 -8.55 5.44
CA ILE A 7 15.29 -8.56 6.60
C ILE A 7 14.62 -7.89 7.80
N ALA A 8 14.08 -6.68 7.64
CA ALA A 8 13.46 -5.95 8.75
C ALA A 8 12.27 -6.73 9.35
N GLY A 9 11.38 -7.25 8.49
CA GLY A 9 10.25 -8.05 8.92
C GLY A 9 10.68 -9.33 9.63
N ALA A 10 11.65 -10.07 9.08
CA ALA A 10 12.15 -11.30 9.70
C ALA A 10 12.82 -11.04 11.05
N VAL A 11 13.63 -9.99 11.17
CA VAL A 11 14.28 -9.62 12.44
C VAL A 11 13.23 -9.30 13.52
N LEU A 12 12.21 -8.51 13.19
CA LEU A 12 11.16 -8.15 14.13
C LEU A 12 10.35 -9.38 14.60
N ILE A 13 10.03 -10.28 13.67
CA ILE A 13 9.30 -11.52 13.99
C ILE A 13 10.16 -12.45 14.86
N LEU A 14 11.42 -12.68 14.49
CA LEU A 14 12.33 -13.58 15.22
C LEU A 14 12.71 -13.05 16.61
N SER A 15 12.69 -11.73 16.79
CA SER A 15 13.03 -11.08 18.07
C SER A 15 11.82 -10.87 18.98
N ASP A 16 10.62 -11.28 18.58
CA ASP A 16 9.36 -11.02 19.29
C ASP A 16 9.10 -9.52 19.57
N LEU A 17 9.55 -8.66 18.65
CA LEU A 17 9.43 -7.19 18.77
C LEU A 17 8.30 -6.60 17.91
N VAL A 18 7.48 -7.46 17.29
CA VAL A 18 6.42 -7.02 16.36
C VAL A 18 5.42 -6.08 17.03
N GLY A 19 4.94 -6.40 18.23
CA GLY A 19 3.97 -5.57 18.95
C GLY A 19 4.52 -4.18 19.27
N TYR A 20 5.77 -4.12 19.75
CA TYR A 20 6.47 -2.86 19.98
C TYR A 20 6.66 -2.10 18.66
N ALA A 21 7.19 -2.74 17.62
CA ALA A 21 7.38 -2.09 16.32
C ALA A 21 6.08 -1.59 15.69
N ALA A 22 4.95 -2.28 15.90
CA ALA A 22 3.65 -1.83 15.42
C ALA A 22 3.23 -0.50 16.06
N ILE A 23 3.47 -0.31 17.36
CA ILE A 23 3.15 0.93 18.07
C ILE A 23 4.10 2.06 17.66
N TYR A 24 5.42 1.79 17.60
CA TYR A 24 6.44 2.81 17.37
C TYR A 24 6.60 3.21 15.90
N ALA A 25 6.42 2.26 14.98
CA ALA A 25 6.68 2.43 13.56
C ALA A 25 5.46 2.20 12.66
N GLY A 26 4.34 1.69 13.18
CA GLY A 26 3.08 1.58 12.45
C GLY A 26 2.39 2.92 12.25
N PHE A 27 1.55 3.00 11.23
CA PHE A 27 0.72 4.16 10.97
C PHE A 27 -0.56 4.07 11.79
N ILE A 28 -0.75 4.99 12.73
CA ILE A 28 -1.94 5.05 13.58
C ILE A 28 -2.76 6.28 13.16
N PRO A 29 -3.95 6.11 12.53
CA PRO A 29 -4.77 7.23 12.06
C PRO A 29 -5.06 8.29 13.12
N ALA A 30 -5.34 7.86 14.35
CA ALA A 30 -5.60 8.71 15.51
C ALA A 30 -4.46 9.69 15.87
N ARG A 31 -3.24 9.47 15.38
CA ARG A 31 -2.09 10.38 15.57
C ARG A 31 -2.08 11.58 14.62
N ILE A 32 -2.99 11.60 13.63
CA ILE A 32 -3.16 12.77 12.77
C ILE A 32 -4.19 13.70 13.40
N GLY A 33 -3.72 14.87 13.87
CA GLY A 33 -4.55 15.90 14.51
C GLY A 33 -4.66 15.74 16.03
N ASP A 34 -5.55 16.51 16.65
CA ASP A 34 -5.67 16.60 18.12
C ASP A 34 -6.55 15.51 18.75
N ALA A 35 -6.91 14.46 17.98
CA ALA A 35 -7.84 13.42 18.46
C ALA A 35 -7.30 12.71 19.70
N PHE A 36 -5.97 12.52 19.79
CA PHE A 36 -5.32 11.89 20.94
C PHE A 36 -3.94 12.51 21.22
N PRO A 37 -3.86 13.61 21.98
CA PRO A 37 -2.60 14.30 22.29
C PRO A 37 -1.59 13.40 23.03
N LEU A 38 -2.09 12.39 23.75
CA LEU A 38 -1.28 11.41 24.48
C LEU A 38 -0.60 10.36 23.59
N LEU A 39 -0.92 10.30 22.29
CA LEU A 39 -0.24 9.44 21.31
C LEU A 39 0.86 10.18 20.54
N ASP A 40 1.15 11.44 20.89
CA ASP A 40 2.24 12.23 20.31
C ASP A 40 3.43 12.36 21.29
N GLN A 41 3.58 11.41 22.22
CA GLN A 41 4.69 11.41 23.18
C GLN A 41 6.05 11.14 22.50
N SER A 42 7.10 11.65 23.15
CA SER A 42 8.45 11.92 22.63
C SER A 42 9.28 10.74 22.10
N ASP A 43 8.80 9.49 22.20
CA ASP A 43 9.55 8.30 21.81
C ASP A 43 9.01 7.60 20.55
N LEU A 44 7.86 8.02 20.03
CA LEU A 44 7.27 7.46 18.81
C LEU A 44 7.88 8.10 17.56
N LEU A 45 7.94 7.36 16.45
CA LEU A 45 8.34 7.97 15.18
C LEU A 45 7.36 9.08 14.82
N PRO A 46 7.85 10.22 14.28
CA PRO A 46 6.98 11.28 13.81
C PRO A 46 5.92 10.76 12.83
N VAL A 47 4.67 11.19 12.99
CA VAL A 47 3.52 10.61 12.26
C VAL A 47 3.71 10.64 10.74
N TRP A 48 4.35 11.66 10.18
CA TRP A 48 4.64 11.77 8.75
C TRP A 48 5.66 10.75 8.21
N LEU A 49 6.45 10.11 9.08
CA LEU A 49 7.36 9.01 8.70
C LEU A 49 6.68 7.64 8.77
N THR A 50 5.60 7.53 9.55
CA THR A 50 4.92 6.24 9.79
C THR A 50 4.31 5.57 8.55
N PRO A 51 3.85 6.27 7.49
CA PRO A 51 3.46 5.60 6.25
C PRO A 51 4.59 4.75 5.65
N PHE A 52 5.85 5.15 5.84
CA PHE A 52 7.01 4.43 5.31
C PHE A 52 7.54 3.39 6.28
N SER A 53 7.66 3.70 7.57
CA SER A 53 8.18 2.73 8.54
C SER A 53 7.20 1.57 8.75
N ALA A 54 5.89 1.80 8.61
CA ALA A 54 4.87 0.76 8.68
C ALA A 54 5.09 -0.35 7.65
N THR A 55 5.68 -0.02 6.49
CA THR A 55 5.92 -1.01 5.42
C THR A 55 7.02 -2.02 5.75
N LEU A 56 7.75 -1.82 6.86
CA LEU A 56 8.80 -2.72 7.33
C LEU A 56 8.31 -3.71 8.39
N VAL A 57 7.20 -3.39 9.07
CA VAL A 57 6.66 -4.19 10.17
C VAL A 57 5.63 -5.19 9.63
N HIS A 58 5.76 -6.46 9.97
CA HIS A 58 4.84 -7.53 9.55
C HIS A 58 4.48 -8.39 10.74
N ALA A 59 3.19 -8.73 10.86
CA ALA A 59 2.69 -9.44 12.03
C ALA A 59 3.07 -10.92 12.10
N SER A 60 3.39 -11.54 10.96
CA SER A 60 3.72 -12.97 10.90
C SER A 60 4.54 -13.28 9.66
N PHE A 61 5.17 -14.45 9.63
CA PHE A 61 5.89 -14.94 8.46
C PHE A 61 4.97 -15.11 7.25
N PHE A 62 3.70 -15.49 7.45
CA PHE A 62 2.73 -15.57 6.36
C PHE A 62 2.46 -14.19 5.77
N HIS A 63 2.23 -13.18 6.63
CA HIS A 63 2.00 -11.81 6.17
C HIS A 63 3.22 -11.26 5.42
N LEU A 64 4.44 -11.47 5.93
CA LEU A 64 5.67 -11.09 5.25
C LEU A 64 5.87 -11.83 3.91
N GLY A 65 5.70 -13.15 3.92
CA GLY A 65 5.87 -13.99 2.75
C GLY A 65 4.92 -13.63 1.62
N PHE A 66 3.65 -13.36 1.94
CA PHE A 66 2.66 -12.91 0.95
C PHE A 66 3.05 -11.56 0.33
N ASN A 67 3.52 -10.60 1.13
CA ASN A 67 3.98 -9.31 0.62
C ASN A 67 5.21 -9.46 -0.29
N LEU A 68 6.19 -10.27 0.09
CA LEU A 68 7.37 -10.51 -0.74
C LEU A 68 7.02 -11.24 -2.05
N LEU A 69 6.08 -12.18 -2.02
CA LEU A 69 5.56 -12.86 -3.20
C LEU A 69 4.90 -11.86 -4.15
N MET A 70 3.99 -11.02 -3.64
CA MET A 70 3.28 -10.03 -4.45
C MET A 70 4.24 -8.97 -5.02
N LEU A 71 5.20 -8.50 -4.22
CA LEU A 71 6.23 -7.58 -4.64
C LEU A 71 7.15 -8.20 -5.69
N GLY A 72 7.53 -9.47 -5.55
CA GLY A 72 8.32 -10.18 -6.55
C GLY A 72 7.55 -10.31 -7.86
N TYR A 73 6.34 -10.85 -7.82
CA TYR A 73 5.52 -11.12 -9.01
C TYR A 73 5.17 -9.84 -9.79
N THR A 74 4.56 -8.87 -9.12
CA THR A 74 4.11 -7.64 -9.78
C THR A 74 5.23 -6.62 -9.94
N GLY A 75 6.14 -6.53 -8.97
CA GLY A 75 7.24 -5.57 -8.98
C GLY A 75 8.26 -5.85 -10.07
N MET A 76 8.69 -7.10 -10.28
CA MET A 76 9.63 -7.42 -11.38
C MET A 76 9.07 -7.04 -12.76
N SER A 77 7.78 -7.30 -12.97
CA SER A 77 7.12 -6.95 -14.23
C SER A 77 6.97 -5.43 -14.37
N ALA A 78 6.47 -4.75 -13.35
CA ALA A 78 6.32 -3.30 -13.36
C ALA A 78 7.68 -2.57 -13.49
N GLU A 79 8.76 -3.11 -12.91
CA GLU A 79 10.10 -2.54 -12.99
C GLU A 79 10.63 -2.53 -14.42
N ARG A 80 10.35 -3.57 -15.21
CA ARG A 80 10.71 -3.61 -16.63
C ARG A 80 10.05 -2.49 -17.44
N ALA A 81 8.86 -2.07 -17.04
CA ALA A 81 8.10 -1.04 -17.74
C ALA A 81 8.40 0.40 -17.23
N LEU A 82 8.77 0.53 -15.96
CA LEU A 82 8.86 1.82 -15.25
C LEU A 82 10.28 2.17 -14.76
N GLY A 83 11.19 1.22 -14.78
CA GLY A 83 12.51 1.29 -14.16
C GLY A 83 12.48 1.33 -12.63
N ALA A 84 13.66 1.18 -12.01
CA ALA A 84 13.82 1.17 -10.55
C ALA A 84 13.28 2.45 -9.88
N LYS A 85 13.46 3.62 -10.51
CA LYS A 85 12.95 4.91 -10.01
C LYS A 85 11.42 4.96 -10.01
N GLY A 86 10.77 4.39 -11.03
CA GLY A 86 9.32 4.30 -11.10
C GLY A 86 8.74 3.38 -10.02
N ILE A 87 9.41 2.25 -9.74
CA ILE A 87 9.04 1.36 -8.63
C ILE A 87 9.20 2.06 -7.27
N ALA A 88 10.32 2.77 -7.06
CA ALA A 88 10.53 3.53 -5.84
C ALA A 88 9.44 4.59 -5.64
N ALA A 89 9.07 5.32 -6.69
CA ALA A 89 7.99 6.30 -6.64
C ALA A 89 6.63 5.65 -6.33
N LEU A 90 6.29 4.53 -6.99
CA LEU A 90 5.04 3.80 -6.70
C LEU A 90 4.99 3.31 -5.25
N TYR A 91 6.09 2.77 -4.73
CA TYR A 91 6.13 2.28 -3.36
C TYR A 91 5.97 3.42 -2.34
N LEU A 92 6.71 4.52 -2.50
CA LEU A 92 6.68 5.64 -1.56
C LEU A 92 5.36 6.42 -1.63
N VAL A 93 4.89 6.78 -2.81
CA VAL A 93 3.61 7.51 -2.97
C VAL A 93 2.44 6.58 -2.67
N GLY A 94 2.56 5.28 -2.98
CA GLY A 94 1.58 4.27 -2.62
C GLY A 94 1.43 4.10 -1.11
N ALA A 95 2.52 4.12 -0.36
CA ALA A 95 2.50 4.11 1.10
C ALA A 95 1.74 5.33 1.67
N ILE A 96 1.99 6.53 1.13
CA ILE A 96 1.25 7.74 1.50
C ILE A 96 -0.23 7.60 1.15
N GLY A 97 -0.56 7.16 -0.07
CA GLY A 97 -1.94 6.99 -0.51
C GLY A 97 -2.71 5.96 0.31
N ALA A 98 -2.04 4.89 0.73
CA ALA A 98 -2.60 3.89 1.62
C ALA A 98 -2.90 4.47 3.01
N ALA A 99 -1.95 5.16 3.62
CA ALA A 99 -2.13 5.83 4.91
C ALA A 99 -3.25 6.88 4.86
N ALA A 100 -3.27 7.71 3.81
CA ALA A 100 -4.28 8.74 3.61
C ALA A 100 -5.69 8.14 3.45
N ALA A 101 -5.85 7.06 2.67
CA ALA A 101 -7.13 6.41 2.49
C ALA A 101 -7.62 5.73 3.77
N GLN A 102 -6.72 5.09 4.54
CA GLN A 102 -7.08 4.51 5.83
C GLN A 102 -7.54 5.57 6.82
N TRP A 103 -6.80 6.69 6.93
CA TRP A 103 -7.17 7.81 7.77
C TRP A 103 -8.50 8.46 7.35
N ALA A 104 -8.75 8.59 6.05
CA ALA A 104 -10.01 9.18 5.56
C ALA A 104 -11.25 8.34 5.92
N ILE A 105 -11.10 7.03 6.09
CA ILE A 105 -12.21 6.12 6.45
C ILE A 105 -12.40 6.01 7.97
N ASP A 106 -11.32 5.96 8.73
CA ASP A 106 -11.37 5.86 10.19
C ASP A 106 -10.27 6.73 10.83
N PRO A 107 -10.49 8.06 10.93
CA PRO A 107 -9.47 8.99 11.42
C PRO A 107 -9.21 8.87 12.93
N VAL A 108 -10.13 8.27 13.68
CA VAL A 108 -10.02 8.08 15.14
C VAL A 108 -9.48 6.69 15.51
N SER A 109 -9.11 5.87 14.53
CA SER A 109 -8.57 4.54 14.76
C SER A 109 -7.25 4.59 15.55
N ALA A 110 -7.25 3.97 16.73
CA ALA A 110 -6.04 3.76 17.52
C ALA A 110 -5.27 2.49 17.09
N SER A 111 -5.82 1.69 16.17
CA SER A 111 -5.20 0.45 15.70
C SER A 111 -4.03 0.75 14.76
N PRO A 112 -2.81 0.26 15.05
CA PRO A 112 -1.68 0.46 14.15
C PRO A 112 -1.83 -0.31 12.84
N MET A 113 -1.74 0.41 11.73
CA MET A 113 -1.62 -0.17 10.40
C MET A 113 -0.14 -0.51 10.12
N ILE A 114 0.13 -1.79 9.88
CA ILE A 114 1.46 -2.32 9.54
C ILE A 114 1.42 -3.18 8.28
N GLY A 115 2.56 -3.30 7.60
CA GLY A 115 2.75 -4.15 6.44
C GLY A 115 2.97 -3.37 5.15
N ALA A 116 3.73 -3.96 4.23
CA ALA A 116 4.04 -3.34 2.93
C ALA A 116 2.85 -3.33 1.95
N SER A 117 1.72 -3.95 2.29
CA SER A 117 0.66 -4.30 1.36
C SER A 117 -0.04 -3.09 0.74
N GLY A 118 -0.16 -1.98 1.46
CA GLY A 118 -0.66 -0.71 0.89
C GLY A 118 0.24 -0.17 -0.22
N ALA A 119 1.54 -0.09 0.04
CA ALA A 119 2.54 0.33 -0.96
C ALA A 119 2.61 -0.65 -2.15
N ILE A 120 2.57 -1.96 -1.86
CA ILE A 120 2.54 -3.00 -2.91
C ILE A 120 1.24 -2.93 -3.71
N SER A 121 0.11 -2.54 -3.11
CA SER A 121 -1.14 -2.35 -3.84
C SER A 121 -1.01 -1.28 -4.93
N ALA A 122 -0.18 -0.26 -4.74
CA ALA A 122 0.15 0.69 -5.80
C ALA A 122 0.92 0.04 -6.97
N ILE A 123 1.84 -0.87 -6.67
CA ILE A 123 2.55 -1.65 -7.70
C ILE A 123 1.57 -2.59 -8.41
N VAL A 124 0.66 -3.24 -7.69
CA VAL A 124 -0.40 -4.09 -8.26
C VAL A 124 -1.34 -3.27 -9.16
N GLY A 125 -1.74 -2.06 -8.74
CA GLY A 125 -2.56 -1.15 -9.55
C GLY A 125 -1.85 -0.73 -10.84
N ALA A 126 -0.56 -0.38 -10.75
CA ALA A 126 0.23 -0.04 -11.92
C ALA A 126 0.42 -1.24 -12.86
N TYR A 127 0.77 -2.41 -12.30
CA TYR A 127 0.87 -3.67 -13.04
C TYR A 127 -0.43 -3.98 -13.78
N SER A 128 -1.58 -3.83 -13.11
CA SER A 128 -2.90 -4.09 -13.69
C SER A 128 -3.18 -3.17 -14.88
N VAL A 129 -2.82 -1.88 -14.82
CA VAL A 129 -2.99 -0.96 -15.96
C VAL A 129 -2.04 -1.28 -17.11
N LEU A 130 -0.78 -1.62 -16.82
CA LEU A 130 0.26 -1.84 -17.82
C LEU A 130 0.11 -3.17 -18.56
N TYR A 131 -0.37 -4.20 -17.87
CA TYR A 131 -0.45 -5.57 -18.38
C TYR A 131 -1.89 -6.06 -18.62
N SER A 132 -2.91 -5.22 -18.40
CA SER A 132 -4.28 -5.60 -18.74
C SER A 132 -4.44 -5.77 -20.25
N ARG A 133 -4.88 -6.98 -20.63
CA ARG A 133 -5.23 -7.33 -22.01
C ARG A 133 -6.65 -6.90 -22.39
N ASN A 134 -7.40 -6.34 -21.45
CA ASN A 134 -8.82 -6.08 -21.64
C ASN A 134 -9.02 -4.84 -22.52
N ARG A 135 -9.75 -5.01 -23.63
CA ARG A 135 -10.11 -3.91 -24.53
C ARG A 135 -11.42 -3.28 -24.06
N THR A 136 -11.37 -2.56 -22.94
CA THR A 136 -12.50 -1.73 -22.52
C THR A 136 -12.82 -0.73 -23.62
N ARG A 137 -14.12 -0.50 -23.86
CA ARG A 137 -14.58 0.53 -24.78
C ARG A 137 -14.71 1.85 -24.04
N ALA A 138 -14.55 2.95 -24.76
CA ALA A 138 -14.92 4.28 -24.24
C ALA A 138 -16.43 4.32 -23.97
N VAL A 139 -16.84 5.10 -22.97
CA VAL A 139 -18.25 5.25 -22.58
C VAL A 139 -18.54 6.74 -22.45
N GLY A 140 -19.38 7.28 -23.34
CA GLY A 140 -19.68 8.71 -23.40
C GLY A 140 -18.41 9.57 -23.53
N PRO A 141 -18.20 10.57 -22.65
CA PRO A 141 -17.02 11.42 -22.68
C PRO A 141 -15.76 10.75 -22.10
N PHE A 142 -15.88 9.56 -21.50
CA PHE A 142 -14.77 8.90 -20.82
C PHE A 142 -13.99 7.99 -21.77
N SER A 143 -12.69 8.23 -21.86
CA SER A 143 -11.77 7.40 -22.64
C SER A 143 -11.75 5.95 -22.14
N ALA A 144 -11.46 5.01 -23.04
CA ALA A 144 -11.33 3.58 -22.71
C ALA A 144 -10.41 3.31 -21.52
N GLN A 145 -9.35 4.12 -21.37
CA GLN A 145 -8.36 4.06 -20.31
C GLN A 145 -8.95 4.47 -18.96
N VAL A 146 -9.75 5.54 -18.93
CA VAL A 146 -10.43 6.00 -17.70
C VAL A 146 -11.44 4.95 -17.26
N VAL A 147 -12.23 4.42 -18.20
CA VAL A 147 -13.18 3.35 -17.94
C VAL A 147 -12.49 2.09 -17.41
N GLN A 148 -11.35 1.71 -18.00
CA GLN A 148 -10.53 0.59 -17.51
C GLN A 148 -10.06 0.79 -16.08
N GLY A 149 -9.47 1.97 -15.79
CA GLY A 149 -9.00 2.31 -14.46
C GLY A 149 -10.12 2.28 -13.42
N ALA A 150 -11.29 2.83 -13.76
CA ALA A 150 -12.47 2.81 -12.90
C ALA A 150 -12.93 1.38 -12.60
N TRP A 151 -12.98 0.49 -13.59
CA TRP A 151 -13.33 -0.93 -13.37
C TRP A 151 -12.31 -1.66 -12.51
N LEU A 152 -11.02 -1.42 -12.72
CA LEU A 152 -9.96 -2.01 -11.91
C LEU A 152 -10.05 -1.55 -10.45
N ILE A 153 -10.27 -0.26 -10.22
CA ILE A 153 -10.47 0.30 -8.87
C ILE A 153 -11.72 -0.29 -8.24
N ALA A 154 -12.85 -0.33 -8.96
CA ALA A 154 -14.10 -0.89 -8.45
C ALA A 154 -13.95 -2.36 -8.04
N ALA A 155 -13.31 -3.18 -8.89
CA ALA A 155 -13.05 -4.59 -8.60
C ALA A 155 -12.13 -4.75 -7.38
N TRP A 156 -11.04 -3.98 -7.31
CA TRP A 156 -10.11 -4.03 -6.18
C TRP A 156 -10.77 -3.58 -4.87
N THR A 157 -11.60 -2.55 -4.92
CA THR A 157 -12.40 -2.09 -3.77
C THR A 157 -13.37 -3.17 -3.32
N ALA A 158 -14.11 -3.81 -4.23
CA ALA A 158 -15.04 -4.87 -3.87
C ALA A 158 -14.33 -6.04 -3.15
N ILE A 159 -13.18 -6.47 -3.66
CA ILE A 159 -12.36 -7.51 -3.01
C ILE A 159 -11.91 -7.05 -1.62
N ASN A 160 -11.42 -5.82 -1.47
CA ASN A 160 -10.91 -5.34 -0.18
C ASN A 160 -12.01 -5.09 0.85
N LEU A 161 -13.23 -4.73 0.43
CA LEU A 161 -14.39 -4.69 1.32
C LEU A 161 -14.70 -6.09 1.86
N LEU A 162 -14.71 -7.11 1.00
CA LEU A 162 -14.92 -8.49 1.42
C LEU A 162 -13.80 -8.98 2.36
N VAL A 163 -12.54 -8.73 2.01
CA VAL A 163 -11.38 -9.12 2.83
C VAL A 163 -11.44 -8.44 4.20
N THR A 164 -11.74 -7.13 4.25
CA THR A 164 -11.89 -6.38 5.51
C THR A 164 -13.00 -7.02 6.35
N TYR A 165 -14.17 -7.28 5.77
CA TYR A 165 -15.31 -7.88 6.45
C TYR A 165 -14.98 -9.27 7.03
N VAL A 166 -14.38 -10.15 6.23
CA VAL A 166 -14.00 -11.51 6.66
C VAL A 166 -12.91 -11.47 7.74
N SER A 167 -12.00 -10.49 7.69
CA SER A 167 -10.88 -10.38 8.64
C SER A 167 -11.22 -9.67 9.95
N ALA A 168 -12.37 -8.99 10.05
CA ALA A 168 -12.69 -8.07 11.14
C ALA A 168 -12.69 -8.69 12.55
N GLY A 169 -12.89 -10.01 12.66
CA GLY A 169 -12.88 -10.75 13.93
C GLY A 169 -11.62 -11.60 14.16
N THR A 170 -10.60 -11.45 13.31
CA THR A 170 -9.31 -12.14 13.49
C THR A 170 -8.35 -11.27 14.28
N ASP A 171 -7.28 -11.85 14.82
CA ASP A 171 -6.19 -11.10 15.48
C ASP A 171 -5.42 -10.18 14.52
N MET A 172 -5.71 -10.26 13.22
CA MET A 172 -5.03 -9.58 12.12
C MET A 172 -6.02 -8.96 11.12
N PRO A 173 -6.83 -7.97 11.54
CA PRO A 173 -7.78 -7.32 10.64
C PRO A 173 -7.04 -6.58 9.51
N VAL A 174 -7.55 -6.75 8.29
CA VAL A 174 -6.94 -6.17 7.10
C VAL A 174 -7.43 -4.74 6.89
N ALA A 175 -6.49 -3.81 6.75
CA ALA A 175 -6.75 -2.41 6.41
C ALA A 175 -7.13 -2.27 4.92
N GLY A 176 -8.34 -2.68 4.53
CA GLY A 176 -8.76 -2.68 3.12
C GLY A 176 -8.77 -1.29 2.48
N ALA A 177 -9.09 -0.23 3.23
CA ALA A 177 -9.03 1.14 2.72
C ALA A 177 -7.59 1.53 2.33
N ALA A 178 -6.58 1.07 3.07
CA ALA A 178 -5.19 1.25 2.74
C ALA A 178 -4.80 0.58 1.41
N HIS A 179 -5.27 -0.65 1.18
CA HIS A 179 -5.04 -1.34 -0.10
C HIS A 179 -5.71 -0.61 -1.26
N VAL A 180 -6.92 -0.07 -1.07
CA VAL A 180 -7.63 0.72 -2.09
C VAL A 180 -6.87 2.01 -2.39
N GLY A 181 -6.45 2.75 -1.37
CA GLY A 181 -5.69 3.99 -1.52
C GLY A 181 -4.39 3.79 -2.30
N GLY A 182 -3.61 2.77 -1.92
CA GLY A 182 -2.40 2.39 -2.65
C GLY A 182 -2.70 2.03 -4.10
N PHE A 183 -3.70 1.17 -4.36
CA PHE A 183 -4.06 0.75 -5.71
C PHE A 183 -4.50 1.92 -6.62
N VAL A 184 -5.29 2.86 -6.09
CA VAL A 184 -5.70 4.08 -6.82
C VAL A 184 -4.47 4.89 -7.22
N VAL A 185 -3.50 5.09 -6.32
CA VAL A 185 -2.22 5.74 -6.65
C VAL A 185 -1.53 5.00 -7.80
N GLY A 186 -1.47 3.67 -7.73
CA GLY A 186 -0.92 2.82 -8.78
C GLY A 186 -1.54 3.04 -10.15
N VAL A 187 -2.88 2.99 -10.22
CA VAL A 187 -3.65 3.18 -11.45
C VAL A 187 -3.37 4.56 -12.07
N ILE A 188 -3.32 5.60 -11.24
CA ILE A 188 -3.08 6.98 -11.67
C ILE A 188 -1.64 7.16 -12.17
N LEU A 189 -0.65 6.65 -11.45
CA LEU A 189 0.77 6.91 -11.73
C LEU A 189 1.39 6.00 -12.78
N ALA A 190 0.78 4.86 -13.11
CA ALA A 190 1.32 3.87 -14.04
C ALA A 190 1.81 4.48 -15.37
N ARG A 191 0.93 5.20 -16.06
CA ARG A 191 1.23 5.77 -17.39
C ARG A 191 2.13 7.02 -17.32
N PRO A 192 1.93 7.97 -16.39
CA PRO A 192 2.87 9.07 -16.19
C PRO A 192 4.31 8.59 -15.94
N LEU A 193 4.51 7.62 -15.06
CA LEU A 193 5.83 7.07 -14.75
C LEU A 193 6.44 6.32 -15.94
N MET A 194 5.63 5.55 -16.68
CA MET A 194 6.08 4.90 -17.91
C MET A 194 6.58 5.94 -18.93
N ARG A 195 5.78 6.97 -19.20
CA ARG A 195 6.17 8.05 -20.13
C ARG A 195 7.45 8.76 -19.67
N TRP A 196 7.60 8.97 -18.37
CA TRP A 196 8.80 9.59 -17.80
C TRP A 196 10.05 8.73 -17.98
N HIS A 197 9.94 7.42 -17.76
CA HIS A 197 11.05 6.47 -17.94
C HIS A 197 11.53 6.43 -19.40
N TRP A 198 10.62 6.23 -20.35
CA TRP A 198 10.96 6.10 -21.78
C TRP A 198 11.33 7.41 -22.48
N ARG A 199 11.06 8.57 -21.86
CA ARG A 199 11.59 9.86 -22.34
C ARG A 199 13.07 10.07 -21.99
N ARG A 200 13.60 9.30 -21.05
CA ARG A 200 14.95 9.44 -20.50
C ARG A 200 15.87 8.25 -20.80
N ALA A 201 15.32 7.20 -21.40
CA ALA A 201 16.04 6.00 -21.87
C ALA A 201 16.45 6.20 -23.33
#